data_AF-A0A2S9GA02-F1
#
_entry.id   AF-A0A2S9GA02-F1
#
_cell.length_a   1.000
_cell.length_b   1.000
_cell.length_c   1.000
_cell.angle_alpha   90.00
_cell.angle_beta   90.00
_cell.angle_gamma   90.00
#
_symmetry.space_group_name_H-M   'P 1'
#
loop_
_entity.id
_entity.type
_entity.pdbx_description
1 polymer ?
#
loop_
_entity_poly.entity_id
_entity_poly.type
_entity_poly.pdbx_seq_one_letter_code
_entity_poly.pdbx_strand_id
1 'polypeptide(L)'
;NISPVVRIQAQVRRDDGTPSYRAVFDEVVAQLHLTRVQPGARLAVYVDPQNPVDMALDWIRTGQLGPPRPGTGPGPGTPGARPV
;
A
#
# COMPACT_ATOMS: atom_id res chain seq x y z
N ASN A 1 6.77 10.29 23.58
CA ASN A 1 6.56 10.18 22.12
C ASN A 1 7.01 8.78 21.72
N ILE A 2 6.08 7.87 21.41
CA ILE A 2 6.43 6.49 21.04
C ILE A 2 6.20 6.35 19.53
N SER A 3 7.24 5.96 18.80
CA SER A 3 7.16 5.65 17.38
C SER A 3 7.35 4.14 17.25
N PRO A 4 6.26 3.34 17.21
CA PRO A 4 6.39 1.90 17.11
C PRO A 4 7.02 1.52 15.77
N VAL A 5 7.74 0.39 15.79
CA VAL A 5 8.16 -0.31 14.59
C VAL A 5 7.01 -1.20 14.14
N VAL A 6 6.55 -1.03 12.91
CA VAL A 6 5.47 -1.82 12.31
C VAL A 6 6.02 -2.64 11.16
N ARG A 7 5.76 -3.95 11.19
CA ARG A 7 6.06 -4.83 10.06
C ARG A 7 4.96 -4.72 9.01
N ILE A 8 5.31 -4.24 7.82
CA ILE A 8 4.38 -4.00 6.72
C ILE A 8 4.58 -5.07 5.65
N GLN A 9 3.50 -5.76 5.30
CA GLN A 9 3.45 -6.66 4.14
C GLN A 9 2.64 -5.97 3.03
N ALA A 10 3.29 -5.65 1.91
CA ALA A 10 2.68 -4.88 0.83
C ALA A 10 2.93 -5.50 -0.56
N GLN A 11 2.02 -5.17 -1.49
CA GLN A 11 2.27 -5.34 -2.93
C GLN A 11 2.77 -4.01 -3.49
N VAL A 12 4.04 -3.97 -3.91
CA VAL A 12 4.65 -2.80 -4.52
C VAL A 12 4.28 -2.74 -5.99
N ARG A 13 3.85 -1.56 -6.45
CA ARG A 13 3.60 -1.26 -7.86
C ARG A 13 4.40 -0.01 -8.20
N ARG A 14 5.25 -0.11 -9.23
CA ARG A 14 6.04 1.00 -9.73
C ARG A 14 5.52 1.43 -11.09
N ASP A 15 5.60 2.73 -11.36
CA ASP A 15 5.16 3.31 -12.63
C ASP A 15 6.22 3.17 -13.74
N ASP A 16 7.40 2.62 -13.42
CA ASP A 16 8.55 2.42 -14.32
C ASP A 16 8.46 1.14 -15.17
N GLY A 17 7.34 0.43 -15.12
CA GLY A 17 7.14 -0.84 -15.84
C GLY A 17 7.69 -2.08 -15.11
N THR A 18 8.31 -1.92 -13.94
CA THR A 18 8.75 -3.06 -13.11
C THR A 18 7.54 -3.90 -12.71
N PRO A 19 7.60 -5.25 -12.85
CA PRO A 19 6.54 -6.13 -12.39
C PRO A 19 6.22 -5.90 -10.91
N SER A 20 4.93 -5.90 -10.57
CA SER A 20 4.52 -5.78 -9.17
C SER A 20 5.08 -6.93 -8.34
N TYR A 21 5.60 -6.64 -7.16
CA TYR A 21 6.20 -7.66 -6.29
C TYR A 21 5.69 -7.51 -4.85
N ARG A 22 5.84 -8.58 -4.05
CA ARG A 22 5.53 -8.55 -2.62
C ARG A 22 6.78 -8.15 -1.84
N ALA A 23 6.63 -7.24 -0.90
CA ALA A 23 7.69 -6.82 0.01
C ALA A 23 7.22 -6.92 1.46
N VAL A 24 8.17 -7.22 2.34
CA VAL A 24 8.00 -7.17 3.79
C VAL A 24 9.12 -6.32 4.35
N PHE A 25 8.77 -5.25 5.06
CA PHE A 25 9.74 -4.33 5.65
C PHE A 25 9.23 -3.80 6.98
N ASP A 26 10.16 -3.32 7.81
CA ASP A 26 9.87 -2.78 9.13
C ASP A 26 10.03 -1.26 9.08
N GLU A 27 8.99 -0.51 9.44
CA GLU A 27 8.97 0.95 9.39
C GLU A 27 8.73 1.54 10.77
N VAL A 28 9.49 2.58 11.13
CA VAL A 28 9.22 3.39 12.32
C VAL A 28 8.09 4.36 11.99
N VAL A 29 6.89 4.09 12.52
CA VAL A 29 5.71 4.89 12.20
C VAL A 29 5.41 5.85 13.35
N ALA A 30 5.38 7.15 13.06
CA ALA A 30 4.93 8.14 14.03
C ALA A 30 3.47 7.87 14.42
N GLN A 31 3.12 8.08 15.69
CA GLN A 31 1.77 7.78 16.20
C GLN A 31 0.64 8.45 15.39
N LEU A 32 0.87 9.64 14.84
CA LEU A 32 -0.06 10.36 13.97
C LEU A 32 -0.36 9.61 12.65
N HIS A 33 0.56 8.78 12.18
CA HIS A 33 0.45 8.07 10.90
C HIS A 33 -0.03 6.63 11.03
N LEU A 34 -0.12 6.08 12.24
CA LEU A 34 -0.57 4.70 12.46
C LEU A 34 -1.94 4.41 11.84
N THR A 35 -2.87 5.36 11.91
CA THR A 35 -4.21 5.22 11.32
C THR A 35 -4.21 5.13 9.79
N ARG A 36 -3.10 5.52 9.14
CA ARG A 36 -2.92 5.42 7.68
C ARG A 36 -2.32 4.08 7.25
N VAL A 37 -1.65 3.36 8.15
CA VAL A 37 -1.03 2.06 7.88
C VAL A 37 -2.05 0.95 8.18
N GLN A 38 -3.12 0.90 7.38
CA GLN A 38 -4.19 -0.10 7.51
C GLN A 38 -4.13 -1.10 6.35
N PRO A 39 -4.57 -2.36 6.54
CA PRO A 39 -4.74 -3.29 5.44
C PRO A 39 -5.60 -2.69 4.32
N GLY A 40 -5.11 -2.77 3.08
CA GLY A 40 -5.78 -2.20 1.91
C GLY A 40 -5.50 -0.70 1.67
N ALA A 41 -4.80 -0.02 2.59
CA ALA A 41 -4.34 1.34 2.36
C ALA A 41 -3.33 1.40 1.21
N ARG A 42 -3.32 2.54 0.50
CA ARG A 42 -2.29 2.86 -0.49
C ARG A 42 -1.27 3.77 0.16
N LEU A 43 -0.04 3.30 0.24
CA LEU A 43 1.08 4.03 0.81
C LEU A 43 2.05 4.37 -0.31
N ALA A 44 2.53 5.61 -0.32
CA ALA A 44 3.63 5.98 -1.20
C ALA A 44 4.93 5.46 -0.57
N VAL A 45 5.77 4.85 -1.39
CA VAL A 45 7.06 4.30 -0.98
C VAL A 45 8.15 4.86 -1.86
N TYR A 46 9.30 5.15 -1.27
CA TYR A 46 10.55 5.32 -1.99
C TYR A 46 11.28 3.99 -1.93
N VAL A 47 11.61 3.42 -3.09
CA VAL A 47 12.33 2.15 -3.14
C VAL A 47 13.77 2.39 -3.57
N ASP A 48 14.71 1.76 -2.88
CA ASP A 48 16.09 1.77 -3.31
C ASP A 48 16.20 1.05 -4.69
N PRO A 49 16.74 1.72 -5.72
CA PRO A 49 16.88 1.13 -7.05
C PRO A 49 17.90 -0.03 -7.08
N GLN A 50 18.86 -0.07 -6.17
CA GLN A 50 19.84 -1.14 -6.02
C GLN A 50 19.33 -2.28 -5.13
N ASN A 51 18.40 -1.99 -4.22
CA ASN A 51 17.85 -2.98 -3.30
C ASN A 51 16.31 -2.89 -3.19
N PRO A 52 15.54 -3.65 -3.98
CA PRO A 52 14.08 -3.52 -4.03
C PRO A 52 13.34 -3.95 -2.75
N VAL A 53 14.03 -4.56 -1.78
CA VAL A 53 13.49 -4.86 -0.44
C VAL A 53 13.76 -3.76 0.58
N ASP A 54 14.65 -2.82 0.27
CA ASP A 54 14.91 -1.64 1.09
C ASP A 54 14.06 -0.46 0.58
N MET A 55 13.17 0.02 1.44
CA MET A 55 12.21 1.06 1.10
C MET A 55 11.75 1.83 2.33
N ALA A 56 11.37 3.09 2.12
CA ALA A 56 10.86 3.98 3.16
C ALA A 56 9.47 4.52 2.77
N LEU A 57 8.64 4.83 3.76
CA LEU A 57 7.34 5.45 3.50
C LEU A 57 7.49 6.95 3.22
N ASP A 58 6.92 7.41 2.12
CA ASP A 58 6.74 8.83 1.83
C ASP A 58 5.41 9.30 2.42
N TRP A 59 5.46 9.86 3.63
CA TRP A 59 4.28 10.32 4.36
C TRP A 59 3.59 11.53 3.73
N ILE A 60 4.34 12.36 3.00
CA ILE A 60 3.81 13.54 2.32
C ILE A 60 2.95 13.08 1.15
N ARG A 61 3.50 12.22 0.28
CA ARG A 61 2.79 11.68 -0.88
C ARG A 61 1.68 10.71 -0.45
N THR A 62 1.87 9.95 0.63
CA THR A 62 0.81 9.11 1.21
C THR A 62 -0.40 9.94 1.63
N GLY A 63 -0.21 11.15 2.16
CA GLY A 63 -1.31 12.07 2.49
C GLY A 63 -2.15 12.49 1.27
N GLN A 64 -1.57 12.43 0.06
CA GLN A 64 -2.23 12.81 -1.20
C GLN A 64 -2.92 11.64 -1.90
N LEU A 65 -2.58 10.39 -1.58
CA LEU A 65 -3.19 9.20 -2.21
C LEU A 65 -4.65 8.98 -1.80
N GLY A 66 -5.08 9.61 -0.70
CA GLY A 66 -6.42 9.50 -0.14
C GLY A 66 -6.74 8.10 0.38
N PRO A 67 -7.83 7.93 1.16
CA PRO A 67 -8.33 6.61 1.47
C PRO A 67 -8.71 5.89 0.16
N PRO A 68 -8.55 4.55 0.08
CA PRO A 68 -9.12 3.80 -1.02
C PRO A 68 -10.60 4.13 -1.12
N ARG A 69 -11.07 4.50 -2.33
CA ARG A 69 -12.49 4.83 -2.55
C ARG A 69 -13.34 3.67 -2.02
N PRO A 70 -14.30 3.91 -1.11
CA PRO A 70 -15.27 2.89 -0.74
C PRO A 70 -16.00 2.45 -2.02
N GLY A 71 -15.80 1.20 -2.45
CA GLY A 71 -16.58 0.62 -3.55
C GLY A 71 -15.85 0.13 -4.81
N THR A 72 -14.52 -0.01 -4.85
CA THR A 72 -13.84 -0.75 -5.95
C THR A 72 -13.43 -2.18 -5.59
N GLY A 73 -14.19 -2.83 -4.70
CA GLY A 73 -14.29 -4.30 -4.71
C GLY A 73 -15.21 -4.72 -5.85
N PRO A 74 -15.09 -5.94 -6.41
CA PRO A 74 -16.16 -6.47 -7.25
C PRO A 74 -17.45 -6.45 -6.42
N GLY A 75 -18.42 -5.64 -6.82
CA GLY A 75 -19.72 -5.60 -6.16
C GLY A 75 -20.34 -7.00 -6.17
N PRO A 76 -21.10 -7.38 -5.13
CA PRO A 76 -21.87 -8.61 -5.16
C PRO A 76 -23.04 -8.39 -6.13
N GLY A 77 -22.85 -8.72 -7.40
CA GLY A 77 -23.90 -8.61 -8.40
C GLY A 77 -23.40 -8.47 -9.82
N THR A 78 -22.98 -9.59 -10.42
CA THR A 78 -23.19 -9.78 -11.85
C THR A 78 -24.41 -10.71 -11.99
N PRO A 79 -25.63 -10.19 -12.22
CA PRO A 79 -26.73 -11.05 -12.64
C PRO A 79 -26.44 -11.58 -14.05
N GLY A 80 -26.34 -12.90 -14.18
CA GLY A 80 -26.87 -13.60 -15.35
C GLY A 80 -26.11 -13.54 -16.68
N ALA A 81 -24.78 -13.67 -16.70
CA ALA A 81 -24.06 -13.98 -17.95
C ALA A 81 -23.26 -15.27 -17.84
N ARG A 82 -23.94 -16.41 -18.03
CA ARG A 82 -23.32 -17.62 -18.59
C ARG A 82 -24.27 -18.22 -19.63
N PRO A 83 -23.86 -18.33 -20.90
CA PRO A 83 -24.55 -19.16 -21.87
C PRO A 83 -24.08 -20.61 -21.73
N VAL A 84 -25.02 -21.55 -21.58
CA VAL A 84 -25.08 -22.88 -22.22
C VAL A 84 -26.52 -23.37 -22.17
#